data_AF-A0A7S0ZLV1-F1
#
_entry.id   AF-A0A7S0ZLV1-F1
#
_cell.length_a   1.000
_cell.length_b   1.000
_cell.length_c   1.000
_cell.angle_alpha   90.00
_cell.angle_beta   90.00
_cell.angle_gamma   90.00
#
_symmetry.space_group_name_H-M   'P 1'
#
loop_
_entity.id
_entity.type
_entity.pdbx_description
1 polymer ?
#
loop_
_entity_poly.entity_id
_entity_poly.type
_entity_poly.pdbx_seq_one_letter_code
_entity_poly.pdbx_strand_id
1 'polypeptide(L)'
;CAPLTSMTRAPSFAEPRLAGISAVSAPRGVDLSLDDFSLASTVKVYRNALESDASVNVGVAFWSELDGDSQCFRDEDRALIGKLFNPKMSDRRHEEDRFVPPDVSLSYVHRLRNLLKAEEDIQHRRKIHFCSETFAEDGAGSLFPSSWTPEPDSQTGLVPSSMLHARSFIQTTFADVLKSTPIFDKNTEDGVRFRIYREETCGVEVRSMQEPDGDEMVVAAFSIRPSVKPVPVRQAQITKATEYVERVAGAVGYFVVFETDEGRIATQRTSEGVVWQDEDLDARCLLAKVTRSVECQGTTLDDIAQLQAGDSSRDYARNAYMRATQERGKWRQWATKHASKKKPLEVARL
;
A
#
# COMPACT_ATOMS: atom_id res chain seq x y z
N CYS A 1 -41.12 45.20 28.34
CA CYS A 1 -40.27 46.28 28.91
C CYS A 1 -39.13 45.65 29.71
N ALA A 2 -37.88 45.91 29.26
CA ALA A 2 -36.56 45.66 29.88
C ALA A 2 -36.13 44.19 30.16
N PRO A 3 -34.81 43.89 30.20
CA PRO A 3 -33.68 44.53 29.50
C PRO A 3 -32.70 43.57 28.79
N LEU A 4 -31.95 44.15 27.85
CA LEU A 4 -30.73 43.61 27.23
C LEU A 4 -29.64 43.35 28.28
N THR A 5 -28.91 42.24 28.12
CA THR A 5 -27.68 41.96 28.87
C THR A 5 -26.52 41.57 27.94
N SER A 6 -25.48 42.38 28.02
CA SER A 6 -24.05 42.02 28.07
C SER A 6 -23.41 41.30 26.87
N MET A 7 -22.70 42.10 26.06
CA MET A 7 -21.63 41.64 25.18
C MET A 7 -20.43 41.16 26.01
N THR A 8 -20.01 39.92 25.79
CA THR A 8 -18.77 39.39 26.36
C THR A 8 -17.64 39.53 25.33
N ARG A 9 -16.59 40.21 25.79
CA ARG A 9 -15.35 40.59 25.12
C ARG A 9 -14.47 39.36 24.85
N ALA A 10 -14.12 39.11 23.60
CA ALA A 10 -13.15 38.07 23.21
C ALA A 10 -11.71 38.49 23.59
N PRO A 11 -10.85 37.54 24.03
CA PRO A 11 -9.44 37.82 24.23
C PRO A 11 -8.68 37.90 22.88
N SER A 12 -7.92 38.97 22.74
CA SER A 12 -6.94 39.22 21.70
C SER A 12 -5.79 38.21 21.82
N PHE A 13 -5.67 37.30 20.85
CA PHE A 13 -4.48 36.46 20.71
C PHE A 13 -3.37 37.28 20.05
N ALA A 14 -2.25 37.39 20.76
CA ALA A 14 -1.03 38.00 20.27
C ALA A 14 -0.37 37.10 19.21
N GLU A 15 0.03 37.70 18.09
CA GLU A 15 0.79 37.05 17.02
C GLU A 15 2.22 36.69 17.50
N PRO A 16 2.74 35.50 17.14
CA PRO A 16 4.14 35.19 17.31
C PRO A 16 4.97 35.88 16.22
N ARG A 17 5.91 36.72 16.64
CA ARG A 17 7.00 37.24 15.78
C ARG A 17 7.94 36.11 15.43
N LEU A 18 7.91 35.65 14.18
CA LEU A 18 8.95 34.80 13.59
C LEU A 18 10.14 35.67 13.20
N ALA A 19 11.26 35.45 13.90
CA ALA A 19 12.57 35.98 13.58
C ALA A 19 13.10 35.35 12.28
N GLY A 20 13.86 36.15 11.54
CA GLY A 20 14.26 35.93 10.17
C GLY A 20 15.06 34.65 9.90
N ILE A 21 14.74 34.05 8.76
CA ILE A 21 15.58 33.08 8.06
C ILE A 21 16.10 33.76 6.79
N SER A 22 17.42 33.70 6.67
CA SER A 22 18.27 34.26 5.64
C SER A 22 17.86 33.93 4.20
N ALA A 23 18.04 34.93 3.35
CA ALA A 23 18.44 34.85 1.93
C ALA A 23 17.83 33.71 1.10
N VAL A 24 16.72 34.03 0.43
CA VAL A 24 16.26 33.31 -0.76
C VAL A 24 17.33 33.50 -1.84
N SER A 25 18.13 32.47 -2.12
CA SER A 25 18.94 32.45 -3.33
C SER A 25 18.00 32.47 -4.53
N ALA A 26 18.10 33.49 -5.37
CA ALA A 26 17.36 33.57 -6.62
C ALA A 26 17.54 32.27 -7.43
N PRO A 27 16.48 31.74 -8.06
CA PRO A 27 16.62 30.58 -8.94
C PRO A 27 17.60 30.92 -10.07
N ARG A 28 18.78 30.30 -10.04
CA ARG A 28 19.70 30.34 -11.18
C ARG A 28 19.09 29.47 -12.26
N GLY A 29 18.56 30.11 -13.30
CA GLY A 29 18.19 29.40 -14.53
C GLY A 29 19.41 28.63 -15.02
N VAL A 30 19.27 27.30 -15.09
CA VAL A 30 20.22 26.45 -15.81
C VAL A 30 19.90 26.66 -17.28
N ASP A 31 20.75 27.43 -17.96
CA ASP A 31 20.70 27.54 -19.42
C ASP A 31 21.20 26.22 -20.01
N LEU A 32 20.25 25.35 -20.37
CA LEU A 32 20.54 24.14 -21.13
C LEU A 32 20.67 24.56 -22.59
N SER A 33 21.88 24.93 -22.99
CA SER A 33 22.23 25.22 -24.37
C SER A 33 22.02 23.96 -25.23
N LEU A 34 20.82 23.79 -25.77
CA LEU A 34 20.46 22.66 -26.63
C LEU A 34 21.17 22.71 -28.01
N ASP A 35 21.86 23.80 -28.30
CA ASP A 35 22.56 24.04 -29.57
C ASP A 35 23.84 23.20 -29.73
N ASP A 36 24.38 22.66 -28.63
CA ASP A 36 25.56 21.76 -28.66
C ASP A 36 25.17 20.27 -28.83
N PHE A 37 23.89 19.95 -29.01
CA PHE A 37 23.41 18.58 -29.18
C PHE A 37 23.44 18.15 -30.65
N SER A 38 24.60 17.70 -31.14
CA SER A 38 24.74 17.18 -32.50
C SER A 38 24.66 15.65 -32.57
N LEU A 39 23.58 15.12 -33.15
CA LEU A 39 23.42 13.71 -33.56
C LEU A 39 24.12 13.41 -34.90
N ALA A 40 24.78 14.40 -35.50
CA ALA A 40 25.35 14.28 -36.83
C ALA A 40 26.55 13.30 -36.91
N SER A 41 27.22 13.00 -35.80
CA SER A 41 28.33 12.03 -35.78
C SER A 41 27.84 10.59 -35.93
N THR A 42 26.71 10.23 -35.30
CA THR A 42 26.12 8.89 -35.40
C THR A 42 25.51 8.69 -36.80
N VAL A 43 24.86 9.72 -37.37
CA VAL A 43 24.37 9.72 -38.77
C VAL A 43 25.48 9.43 -39.78
N LYS A 44 26.69 9.96 -39.57
CA LYS A 44 27.81 9.77 -40.51
C LYS A 44 28.26 8.31 -40.58
N VAL A 45 28.23 7.57 -39.47
CA VAL A 45 28.57 6.14 -39.48
C VAL A 45 27.55 5.34 -40.29
N TYR A 46 26.25 5.63 -40.12
CA TYR A 46 25.19 4.96 -40.89
C TYR A 46 25.16 5.37 -42.36
N ARG A 47 25.37 6.65 -42.68
CA ARG A 47 25.37 7.14 -44.06
C ARG A 47 26.61 6.65 -44.83
N ASN A 48 27.77 6.59 -44.19
CA ASN A 48 28.98 6.04 -44.82
C ASN A 48 28.90 4.51 -45.02
N ALA A 49 28.19 3.80 -44.13
CA ALA A 49 27.91 2.37 -44.33
C ALA A 49 26.90 2.12 -45.46
N LEU A 50 25.95 3.04 -45.68
CA LEU A 50 25.01 3.02 -46.82
C LEU A 50 25.67 3.35 -48.17
N GLU A 51 26.80 4.07 -48.17
CA GLU A 51 27.56 4.42 -49.38
C GLU A 51 28.64 3.38 -49.77
N SER A 52 28.90 2.39 -48.92
CA SER A 52 29.78 1.26 -49.23
C SER A 52 28.94 0.13 -49.84
N ASP A 53 29.31 -0.37 -51.03
CA ASP A 53 28.64 -1.47 -51.76
C ASP A 53 28.54 -2.82 -50.98
N ALA A 54 29.05 -2.89 -49.75
CA ALA A 54 28.74 -3.98 -48.84
C ALA A 54 27.38 -3.68 -48.20
N SER A 55 26.36 -4.52 -48.46
CA SER A 55 25.07 -4.45 -47.76
C SER A 55 25.26 -4.77 -46.27
N VAL A 56 25.78 -3.80 -45.52
CA VAL A 56 25.93 -3.93 -44.08
C VAL A 56 24.53 -3.99 -43.52
N ASN A 57 24.28 -5.06 -42.77
CA ASN A 57 23.00 -5.38 -42.19
C ASN A 57 22.66 -4.38 -41.07
N VAL A 58 22.11 -3.23 -41.45
CA VAL A 58 21.94 -2.03 -40.61
C VAL A 58 21.15 -2.36 -39.34
N GLY A 59 20.10 -3.17 -39.44
CA GLY A 59 19.27 -3.56 -38.29
C GLY A 59 20.05 -4.39 -37.28
N VAL A 60 20.80 -5.39 -37.72
CA VAL A 60 21.64 -6.23 -36.84
C VAL A 60 22.71 -5.40 -36.11
N ALA A 61 23.35 -4.47 -36.83
CA ALA A 61 24.33 -3.56 -36.25
C ALA A 61 23.70 -2.63 -35.20
N PHE A 62 22.52 -2.08 -35.49
CA PHE A 62 21.77 -1.23 -34.56
C PHE A 62 21.43 -1.96 -33.26
N TRP A 63 20.88 -3.18 -33.34
CA TRP A 63 20.51 -3.94 -32.14
C TRP A 63 21.73 -4.36 -31.33
N SER A 64 22.80 -4.82 -32.00
CA SER A 64 24.06 -5.19 -31.33
C SER A 64 24.69 -3.99 -30.61
N GLU A 65 24.62 -2.81 -31.22
CA GLU A 65 25.10 -1.57 -30.62
C GLU A 65 24.24 -1.14 -29.43
N LEU A 66 22.91 -1.28 -29.51
CA LEU A 66 21.96 -0.95 -28.44
C LEU A 66 22.10 -1.89 -27.22
N ASP A 67 22.38 -3.18 -27.46
CA ASP A 67 22.49 -4.19 -26.41
C ASP A 67 23.92 -4.29 -25.83
N GLY A 68 24.95 -3.89 -26.58
CA GLY A 68 26.36 -3.94 -26.16
C GLY A 68 26.89 -2.63 -25.56
N ASP A 69 28.11 -2.67 -25.00
CA ASP A 69 28.80 -1.52 -24.37
C ASP A 69 29.47 -0.55 -25.37
N SER A 70 29.02 -0.55 -26.62
CA SER A 70 29.69 0.22 -27.66
C SER A 70 29.39 1.73 -27.53
N GLN A 71 30.33 2.55 -28.00
CA GLN A 71 30.33 3.99 -27.72
C GLN A 71 29.61 4.81 -28.80
N CYS A 72 28.88 4.19 -29.74
CA CYS A 72 28.25 4.94 -30.84
C CYS A 72 27.01 5.73 -30.39
N PHE A 73 26.38 5.34 -29.28
CA PHE A 73 25.31 6.10 -28.64
C PHE A 73 25.83 6.83 -27.39
N ARG A 74 25.38 8.07 -27.21
CA ARG A 74 25.47 8.73 -25.91
C ARG A 74 24.58 7.98 -24.92
N ASP A 75 24.97 7.95 -23.65
CA ASP A 75 24.23 7.23 -22.61
C ASP A 75 22.75 7.65 -22.53
N GLU A 76 22.47 8.94 -22.69
CA GLU A 76 21.10 9.48 -22.70
C GLU A 76 20.26 8.97 -23.87
N ASP A 77 20.83 8.93 -25.08
CA ASP A 77 20.15 8.47 -26.28
C ASP A 77 19.97 6.95 -26.26
N ARG A 78 20.99 6.23 -25.77
CA ARG A 78 20.91 4.79 -25.51
C ARG A 78 19.78 4.47 -24.54
N ALA A 79 19.68 5.21 -23.43
CA ALA A 79 18.60 5.03 -22.47
C ALA A 79 17.22 5.33 -23.08
N LEU A 80 17.11 6.39 -23.88
CA LEU A 80 15.88 6.76 -24.58
C LEU A 80 15.42 5.67 -25.57
N ILE A 81 16.34 5.22 -26.43
CA ILE A 81 16.09 4.20 -27.46
C ILE A 81 15.83 2.84 -26.79
N GLY A 82 16.53 2.54 -25.69
CA GLY A 82 16.30 1.34 -24.89
C GLY A 82 14.90 1.29 -24.27
N LYS A 83 14.37 2.44 -23.81
CA LYS A 83 12.97 2.54 -23.38
C LYS A 83 12.00 2.31 -24.53
N LEU A 84 12.27 2.91 -25.70
CA LEU A 84 11.40 2.78 -26.88
C LEU A 84 11.35 1.35 -27.43
N PHE A 85 12.52 0.70 -27.52
CA PHE A 85 12.66 -0.65 -28.04
C PHE A 85 12.98 -1.66 -26.94
N ASN A 86 12.15 -1.63 -25.88
CA ASN A 86 12.24 -2.59 -24.80
C ASN A 86 12.24 -4.01 -25.39
N PRO A 87 13.27 -4.84 -25.11
CA PRO A 87 13.44 -6.14 -25.74
C PRO A 87 12.23 -7.09 -25.66
N LYS A 88 11.38 -6.91 -24.65
CA LYS A 88 10.25 -7.80 -24.36
C LYS A 88 8.91 -7.26 -24.82
N MET A 89 8.85 -5.95 -25.10
CA MET A 89 7.64 -5.28 -25.58
C MET A 89 7.70 -4.98 -27.09
N SER A 90 8.91 -4.88 -27.65
CA SER A 90 9.12 -4.56 -29.05
C SER A 90 9.37 -5.81 -29.89
N ASP A 91 8.39 -6.17 -30.72
CA ASP A 91 8.52 -7.25 -31.70
C ASP A 91 9.51 -6.92 -32.83
N ARG A 92 9.81 -5.63 -33.06
CA ARG A 92 10.73 -5.12 -34.09
C ARG A 92 12.12 -5.73 -34.10
N ARG A 93 12.57 -6.29 -32.98
CA ARG A 93 13.86 -7.00 -32.91
C ARG A 93 13.87 -8.27 -33.77
N HIS A 94 12.72 -8.93 -33.93
CA HIS A 94 12.57 -10.10 -34.81
C HIS A 94 12.57 -9.73 -36.30
N GLU A 95 12.53 -8.43 -36.64
CA GLU A 95 12.69 -7.99 -38.02
C GLU A 95 14.14 -8.14 -38.49
N GLU A 96 15.11 -8.28 -37.56
CA GLU A 96 16.53 -8.47 -37.80
C GLU A 96 17.09 -7.50 -38.86
N ASP A 97 17.26 -7.99 -40.08
CA ASP A 97 17.82 -7.29 -41.23
C ASP A 97 16.85 -6.37 -41.96
N ARG A 98 15.55 -6.62 -41.79
CA ARG A 98 14.47 -5.80 -42.34
C ARG A 98 14.18 -4.58 -41.48
N PHE A 99 14.74 -4.51 -40.27
CA PHE A 99 14.57 -3.36 -39.41
C PHE A 99 15.30 -2.14 -39.99
N VAL A 100 14.54 -1.06 -40.19
CA VAL A 100 15.08 0.24 -40.59
C VAL A 100 15.05 1.14 -39.35
N PRO A 101 16.21 1.58 -38.84
CA PRO A 101 16.26 2.48 -37.68
C PRO A 101 15.45 3.76 -37.92
N PRO A 102 14.82 4.31 -36.87
CA PRO A 102 14.08 5.56 -36.99
C PRO A 102 15.03 6.70 -37.39
N ASP A 103 14.47 7.74 -38.02
CA ASP A 103 15.21 8.97 -38.33
C ASP A 103 15.83 9.54 -37.05
N VAL A 104 17.10 9.89 -37.10
CA VAL A 104 17.86 10.48 -35.98
C VAL A 104 18.01 11.99 -36.12
N SER A 105 17.16 12.62 -36.95
CA SER A 105 17.07 14.07 -37.01
C SER A 105 16.75 14.67 -35.63
N LEU A 106 17.36 15.81 -35.32
CA LEU A 106 17.20 16.47 -34.01
C LEU A 106 15.72 16.76 -33.69
N SER A 107 14.94 17.16 -34.68
CA SER A 107 13.51 17.43 -34.53
C SER A 107 12.71 16.18 -34.20
N TYR A 108 13.01 15.04 -34.85
CA TYR A 108 12.38 13.76 -34.55
C TYR A 108 12.74 13.29 -33.15
N VAL A 109 14.01 13.29 -32.77
CA VAL A 109 14.46 12.86 -31.45
C VAL A 109 13.90 13.76 -30.35
N HIS A 110 13.87 15.08 -30.56
CA HIS A 110 13.24 16.00 -29.61
C HIS A 110 11.74 15.72 -29.44
N ARG A 111 11.02 15.48 -30.55
CA ARG A 111 9.60 15.07 -30.50
C ARG A 111 9.42 13.76 -29.76
N LEU A 112 10.28 12.78 -30.00
CA LEU A 112 10.25 11.47 -29.34
C LEU A 112 10.47 11.59 -27.83
N ARG A 113 11.43 12.42 -27.39
CA ARG A 113 11.63 12.72 -25.95
C ARG A 113 10.38 13.32 -25.32
N ASN A 114 9.73 14.26 -25.99
CA ASN A 114 8.50 14.88 -25.51
C ASN A 114 7.36 13.86 -25.40
N LEU A 115 7.24 12.94 -26.37
CA LEU A 115 6.24 11.86 -26.33
C LEU A 115 6.51 10.87 -25.20
N LEU A 116 7.76 10.43 -25.02
CA LEU A 116 8.12 9.51 -23.93
C LEU A 116 7.91 10.14 -22.57
N LYS A 117 8.23 11.43 -22.41
CA LYS A 117 7.93 12.16 -21.17
C LYS A 117 6.42 12.22 -20.91
N ALA A 118 5.61 12.52 -21.94
CA ALA A 118 4.16 12.54 -21.79
C ALA A 118 3.58 11.15 -21.44
N GLU A 119 4.15 10.08 -21.98
CA GLU A 119 3.79 8.71 -21.61
C GLU A 119 4.17 8.39 -20.17
N GLU A 120 5.39 8.73 -19.74
CA GLU A 120 5.83 8.58 -18.34
C GLU A 120 4.89 9.33 -17.37
N ASP A 121 4.43 10.53 -17.74
CA ASP A 121 3.45 11.30 -16.97
C ASP A 121 2.07 10.60 -16.92
N ILE A 122 1.65 9.92 -18.00
CA ILE A 122 0.42 9.10 -18.00
C ILE A 122 0.60 7.88 -17.09
N GLN A 123 1.70 7.14 -17.23
CA GLN A 123 2.01 5.97 -16.41
C GLN A 123 2.04 6.33 -14.92
N HIS A 124 2.67 7.44 -14.56
CA HIS A 124 2.70 7.92 -13.19
C HIS A 124 1.30 8.26 -12.66
N ARG A 125 0.48 8.94 -13.46
CA ARG A 125 -0.92 9.24 -13.10
C ARG A 125 -1.77 7.98 -12.97
N ARG A 126 -1.59 6.97 -13.83
CA ARG A 126 -2.24 5.65 -13.69
C ARG A 126 -1.89 5.01 -12.36
N LYS A 127 -0.60 4.98 -12.01
CA LYS A 127 -0.12 4.43 -10.72
C LYS A 127 -0.76 5.16 -9.54
N ILE A 128 -0.76 6.49 -9.54
CA ILE A 128 -1.39 7.28 -8.48
C ILE A 128 -2.89 7.00 -8.39
N HIS A 129 -3.59 6.99 -9.53
CA HIS A 129 -5.03 6.75 -9.55
C HIS A 129 -5.36 5.33 -9.09
N PHE A 130 -4.61 4.33 -9.54
CA PHE A 130 -4.77 2.95 -9.07
C PHE A 130 -4.52 2.82 -7.57
N CYS A 131 -3.65 3.65 -6.99
CA CYS A 131 -3.45 3.68 -5.53
C CYS A 131 -4.45 4.57 -4.78
N SER A 132 -5.45 5.18 -5.44
CA SER A 132 -6.43 6.06 -4.79
C SER A 132 -7.71 5.33 -4.39
N GLU A 133 -8.35 5.77 -3.30
CA GLU A 133 -9.65 5.23 -2.84
C GLU A 133 -10.76 5.35 -3.90
N THR A 134 -10.61 6.31 -4.83
CA THR A 134 -11.58 6.60 -5.89
C THR A 134 -11.51 5.67 -7.10
N PHE A 135 -10.48 4.85 -7.23
CA PHE A 135 -10.41 3.87 -8.31
C PHE A 135 -11.44 2.76 -8.08
N ALA A 136 -12.23 2.49 -9.10
CA ALA A 136 -13.26 1.45 -9.12
C ALA A 136 -12.96 0.45 -10.23
N GLU A 137 -13.11 -0.84 -9.92
CA GLU A 137 -12.90 -1.94 -10.88
C GLU A 137 -13.81 -1.82 -12.11
N ASP A 138 -15.09 -1.52 -11.90
CA ASP A 138 -16.08 -1.35 -12.98
C ASP A 138 -15.95 -0.01 -13.72
N GLY A 139 -15.02 0.84 -13.30
CA GLY A 139 -14.90 2.22 -13.75
C GLY A 139 -13.49 2.76 -13.56
N ALA A 140 -12.50 2.06 -14.13
CA ALA A 140 -11.09 2.39 -13.98
C ALA A 140 -10.76 3.85 -14.38
N GLY A 141 -11.59 4.45 -15.24
CA GLY A 141 -11.47 5.84 -15.68
C GLY A 141 -10.66 6.00 -16.97
N SER A 142 -10.59 7.23 -17.48
CA SER A 142 -9.99 7.55 -18.78
C SER A 142 -8.47 7.41 -18.84
N LEU A 143 -7.82 7.20 -17.70
CA LEU A 143 -6.38 6.93 -17.65
C LEU A 143 -6.05 5.50 -18.07
N PHE A 144 -7.01 4.58 -18.07
CA PHE A 144 -6.81 3.17 -18.36
C PHE A 144 -7.38 2.79 -19.73
N PRO A 145 -6.98 1.63 -20.29
CA PRO A 145 -7.53 1.14 -21.54
C PRO A 145 -9.06 1.05 -21.46
N SER A 146 -9.76 1.46 -22.52
CA SER A 146 -11.22 1.41 -22.54
C SER A 146 -11.77 0.00 -22.35
N SER A 147 -10.98 -1.02 -22.71
CA SER A 147 -11.28 -2.45 -22.50
C SER A 147 -11.34 -2.89 -21.03
N TRP A 148 -10.91 -2.05 -20.09
CA TRP A 148 -11.04 -2.30 -18.66
C TRP A 148 -12.40 -1.89 -18.12
N THR A 149 -13.09 -0.96 -18.79
CA THR A 149 -14.43 -0.54 -18.40
C THR A 149 -15.42 -1.50 -19.05
N PRO A 150 -16.18 -2.30 -18.30
CA PRO A 150 -17.18 -3.17 -18.89
C PRO A 150 -18.17 -2.34 -19.71
N GLU A 151 -18.57 -2.87 -20.88
CA GLU A 151 -19.66 -2.25 -21.62
C GLU A 151 -20.90 -2.22 -20.71
N PRO A 152 -21.70 -1.14 -20.74
CA PRO A 152 -22.83 -0.94 -19.85
C PRO A 152 -24.02 -1.85 -20.21
N ASP A 153 -23.81 -3.17 -20.16
CA ASP A 153 -24.86 -4.15 -20.36
C ASP A 153 -25.54 -4.46 -19.02
N SER A 154 -26.71 -3.84 -18.86
CA SER A 154 -27.83 -4.31 -18.04
C SER A 154 -27.56 -4.62 -16.55
N GLN A 155 -27.58 -3.56 -15.73
CA GLN A 155 -28.27 -3.49 -14.43
C GLN A 155 -28.10 -4.63 -13.40
N THR A 156 -26.99 -5.36 -13.36
CA THR A 156 -26.65 -6.11 -12.14
C THR A 156 -26.28 -5.08 -11.07
N GLY A 157 -27.15 -4.99 -10.06
CA GLY A 157 -27.16 -3.93 -9.05
C GLY A 157 -25.77 -3.54 -8.58
N LEU A 158 -25.36 -2.32 -8.92
CA LEU A 158 -24.16 -1.67 -8.44
C LEU A 158 -24.17 -1.76 -6.92
N VAL A 159 -23.37 -2.67 -6.36
CA VAL A 159 -23.02 -2.60 -4.95
C VAL A 159 -22.34 -1.24 -4.80
N PRO A 160 -22.86 -0.32 -3.96
CA PRO A 160 -22.25 0.98 -3.77
C PRO A 160 -20.78 0.74 -3.47
N SER A 161 -19.90 1.34 -4.28
CA SER A 161 -18.46 1.27 -4.07
C SER A 161 -18.22 1.59 -2.59
N SER A 162 -17.92 0.54 -1.83
CA SER A 162 -17.76 0.63 -0.39
C SER A 162 -16.70 1.67 -0.13
N MET A 163 -16.94 2.62 0.78
CA MET A 163 -15.95 3.66 1.12
C MET A 163 -14.66 2.97 1.56
N LEU A 164 -13.69 2.93 0.65
CA LEU A 164 -12.35 2.42 0.92
C LEU A 164 -11.66 3.45 1.80
N HIS A 165 -10.99 2.98 2.85
CA HIS A 165 -10.17 3.84 3.69
C HIS A 165 -8.70 3.47 3.48
N ALA A 166 -7.92 4.41 2.96
CA ALA A 166 -6.49 4.27 2.76
C ALA A 166 -5.82 3.99 4.11
N ARG A 167 -4.99 2.95 4.13
CA ARG A 167 -4.20 2.62 5.31
C ARG A 167 -2.78 3.13 5.13
N SER A 168 -2.18 3.56 6.24
CA SER A 168 -0.74 3.79 6.24
C SER A 168 -0.07 2.47 5.88
N PHE A 169 0.79 2.51 4.85
CA PHE A 169 1.46 1.31 4.34
C PHE A 169 2.40 0.78 5.43
N ILE A 170 1.90 -0.15 6.24
CA ILE A 170 2.76 -0.95 7.10
C ILE A 170 3.48 -1.90 6.15
N GLN A 171 4.82 -1.82 6.15
CA GLN A 171 5.75 -2.57 5.32
C GLN A 171 5.78 -4.08 5.67
N THR A 172 4.64 -4.62 6.07
CA THR A 172 4.44 -6.01 6.43
C THR A 172 4.15 -6.83 5.18
N THR A 173 4.56 -8.09 5.24
CA THR A 173 4.54 -9.01 4.11
C THR A 173 3.10 -9.45 3.81
N PHE A 174 2.48 -8.86 2.79
CA PHE A 174 1.24 -9.34 2.15
C PHE A 174 1.45 -10.62 1.31
N ALA A 175 2.54 -11.36 1.56
CA ALA A 175 2.95 -12.50 0.76
C ALA A 175 1.88 -13.60 0.70
N ASP A 176 1.07 -13.77 1.75
CA ASP A 176 -0.01 -14.75 1.75
C ASP A 176 -1.24 -14.25 0.97
N VAL A 177 -1.52 -12.94 0.99
CA VAL A 177 -2.60 -12.35 0.18
C VAL A 177 -2.27 -12.43 -1.31
N LEU A 178 -1.03 -12.18 -1.71
CA LEU A 178 -0.59 -12.26 -3.11
C LEU A 178 -0.65 -13.68 -3.69
N LYS A 179 -0.68 -14.72 -2.83
CA LYS A 179 -0.88 -16.12 -3.27
C LYS A 179 -2.35 -16.45 -3.56
N SER A 180 -3.29 -15.59 -3.16
CA SER A 180 -4.71 -15.78 -3.45
C SER A 180 -5.03 -15.43 -4.91
N THR A 181 -6.27 -15.70 -5.36
CA THR A 181 -6.70 -15.32 -6.71
C THR A 181 -7.13 -13.85 -6.71
N PRO A 182 -6.54 -12.99 -7.56
CA PRO A 182 -6.98 -11.60 -7.64
C PRO A 182 -8.40 -11.52 -8.21
N ILE A 183 -9.20 -10.59 -7.67
CA ILE A 183 -10.53 -10.30 -8.22
C ILE A 183 -10.45 -9.42 -9.48
N PHE A 184 -9.41 -8.59 -9.54
CA PHE A 184 -9.08 -7.74 -10.67
C PHE A 184 -7.67 -8.07 -11.13
N ASP A 185 -7.49 -8.36 -12.40
CA ASP A 185 -6.19 -8.69 -12.97
C ASP A 185 -6.12 -8.24 -14.43
N LYS A 186 -5.44 -7.13 -14.67
CA LYS A 186 -5.40 -6.48 -15.99
C LYS A 186 -4.02 -5.94 -16.30
N ASN A 187 -3.72 -5.85 -17.60
CA ASN A 187 -2.48 -5.28 -18.12
C ASN A 187 -2.77 -4.03 -18.95
N THR A 188 -1.88 -3.05 -18.87
CA THR A 188 -1.83 -1.88 -19.78
C THR A 188 -0.95 -2.18 -20.99
N GLU A 189 -0.97 -1.31 -22.00
CA GLU A 189 -0.27 -1.50 -23.28
C GLU A 189 1.26 -1.55 -23.13
N ASP A 190 1.78 -0.87 -22.11
CA ASP A 190 3.19 -0.88 -21.70
C ASP A 190 3.57 -2.13 -20.88
N GLY A 191 2.64 -3.07 -20.69
CA GLY A 191 2.88 -4.37 -20.06
C GLY A 191 2.76 -4.37 -18.54
N VAL A 192 2.53 -3.21 -17.91
CA VAL A 192 2.32 -3.12 -16.45
C VAL A 192 1.05 -3.85 -16.06
N ARG A 193 1.17 -4.77 -15.11
CA ARG A 193 0.05 -5.57 -14.59
C ARG A 193 -0.43 -5.00 -13.27
N PHE A 194 -1.73 -4.79 -13.17
CA PHE A 194 -2.41 -4.24 -12.00
C PHE A 194 -3.35 -5.30 -11.44
N ARG A 195 -3.24 -5.57 -10.15
CA ARG A 195 -4.10 -6.56 -9.49
C ARG A 195 -4.75 -6.03 -8.23
N ILE A 196 -5.97 -6.48 -7.98
CA ILE A 196 -6.69 -6.24 -6.73
C ILE A 196 -7.04 -7.58 -6.11
N TYR A 197 -6.68 -7.73 -4.84
CA TYR A 197 -7.02 -8.86 -3.99
C TYR A 197 -7.98 -8.38 -2.92
N ARG A 198 -9.02 -9.15 -2.63
CA ARG A 198 -9.91 -8.89 -1.50
C ARG A 198 -9.94 -10.11 -0.59
N GLU A 199 -9.74 -9.86 0.70
CA GLU A 199 -9.88 -10.87 1.73
C GLU A 199 -11.11 -10.52 2.58
N GLU A 200 -12.20 -11.25 2.36
CA GLU A 200 -13.49 -10.97 3.01
C GLU A 200 -13.43 -11.09 4.53
N THR A 201 -12.61 -12.02 5.03
CA THR A 201 -12.46 -12.32 6.46
C THR A 201 -12.01 -11.10 7.27
N CYS A 202 -11.03 -10.37 6.74
CA CYS A 202 -10.51 -9.15 7.36
C CYS A 202 -11.13 -7.89 6.75
N GLY A 203 -11.83 -7.96 5.62
CA GLY A 203 -12.36 -6.78 4.95
C GLY A 203 -11.25 -5.85 4.47
N VAL A 204 -10.20 -6.41 3.86
CA VAL A 204 -9.07 -5.65 3.31
C VAL A 204 -9.00 -5.85 1.80
N GLU A 205 -8.75 -4.75 1.11
CA GLU A 205 -8.39 -4.73 -0.31
C GLU A 205 -6.90 -4.45 -0.43
N VAL A 206 -6.17 -5.30 -1.16
CA VAL A 206 -4.74 -5.11 -1.44
C VAL A 206 -4.57 -4.90 -2.92
N ARG A 207 -3.88 -3.82 -3.30
CA ARG A 207 -3.56 -3.50 -4.68
C ARG A 207 -2.08 -3.70 -4.93
N SER A 208 -1.75 -4.41 -5.98
CA SER A 208 -0.39 -4.64 -6.42
C SER A 208 -0.17 -4.21 -7.86
N MET A 209 1.09 -3.92 -8.17
CA MET A 209 1.55 -3.67 -9.53
C MET A 209 2.74 -4.55 -9.83
N GLN A 210 2.90 -4.91 -11.09
CA GLN A 210 4.06 -5.62 -11.60
C GLN A 210 4.49 -4.96 -12.90
N GLU A 211 5.67 -4.34 -12.88
CA GLU A 211 6.34 -3.86 -14.08
C GLU A 211 6.68 -5.04 -15.00
N PRO A 212 6.93 -4.81 -16.31
CA PRO A 212 7.46 -5.85 -17.19
C PRO A 212 8.71 -6.48 -16.57
N ASP A 213 8.62 -7.77 -16.23
CA ASP A 213 9.65 -8.57 -15.56
C ASP A 213 10.10 -8.10 -14.17
N GLY A 214 9.36 -7.16 -13.59
CA GLY A 214 9.50 -6.83 -12.19
C GLY A 214 8.90 -7.91 -11.32
N ASP A 215 9.34 -7.95 -10.07
CA ASP A 215 8.60 -8.63 -9.02
C ASP A 215 7.29 -7.88 -8.77
N GLU A 216 6.24 -8.63 -8.44
CA GLU A 216 5.00 -8.04 -7.99
C GLU A 216 5.21 -7.31 -6.66
N MET A 217 4.75 -6.06 -6.59
CA MET A 217 4.86 -5.22 -5.41
C MET A 217 3.49 -4.70 -4.98
N VAL A 218 3.21 -4.74 -3.67
CA VAL A 218 2.02 -4.09 -3.11
C VAL A 218 2.22 -2.59 -3.10
N VAL A 219 1.23 -1.87 -3.62
CA VAL A 219 1.31 -0.42 -3.84
C VAL A 219 0.26 0.35 -3.06
N ALA A 220 -0.82 -0.32 -2.65
CA ALA A 220 -1.83 0.23 -1.75
C ALA A 220 -2.57 -0.89 -1.00
N ALA A 221 -3.08 -0.57 0.19
CA ALA A 221 -3.97 -1.43 0.95
C ALA A 221 -5.08 -0.58 1.59
N PHE A 222 -6.31 -1.08 1.52
CA PHE A 222 -7.50 -0.36 1.98
C PHE A 222 -8.33 -1.21 2.93
N SER A 223 -8.99 -0.55 3.88
CA SER A 223 -10.12 -1.13 4.60
C SER A 223 -11.36 -1.06 3.73
N ILE A 224 -12.07 -2.18 3.57
CA ILE A 224 -13.39 -2.24 2.92
C ILE A 224 -14.50 -1.90 3.93
N ARG A 225 -14.24 -2.11 5.22
CA ARG A 225 -15.23 -1.88 6.27
C ARG A 225 -15.40 -0.39 6.52
N PRO A 226 -16.65 0.09 6.69
CA PRO A 226 -16.91 1.46 7.06
C PRO A 226 -16.18 1.76 8.37
N SER A 227 -15.48 2.89 8.43
CA SER A 227 -14.92 3.39 9.69
C SER A 227 -16.05 3.49 10.71
N VAL A 228 -16.07 2.56 11.66
CA VAL A 228 -16.94 2.66 12.81
C VAL A 228 -16.39 3.82 13.61
N LYS A 229 -17.20 4.87 13.80
CA LYS A 229 -16.78 5.96 14.69
C LYS A 229 -16.49 5.31 16.04
N PRO A 230 -15.36 5.61 16.70
CA PRO A 230 -15.06 5.04 18.01
C PRO A 230 -16.15 5.48 18.97
N VAL A 231 -17.15 4.62 19.16
CA VAL A 231 -18.21 4.88 20.12
C VAL A 231 -17.64 4.45 21.47
N PRO A 232 -17.57 5.34 22.46
CA PRO A 232 -17.07 4.99 23.79
C PRO A 232 -18.13 4.19 24.54
N VAL A 233 -18.49 3.00 24.05
CA VAL A 233 -19.54 2.20 24.68
C VAL A 233 -18.89 1.12 25.50
N ARG A 234 -18.51 1.54 26.71
CA ARG A 234 -18.16 0.60 27.79
C ARG A 234 -19.28 -0.43 28.03
N GLN A 235 -20.53 -0.12 27.63
CA GLN A 235 -21.68 -1.00 27.83
C GLN A 235 -21.97 -1.96 26.66
N ALA A 236 -21.19 -1.94 25.57
CA ALA A 236 -21.46 -2.78 24.40
C ALA A 236 -21.32 -4.25 24.77
N GLN A 237 -22.25 -5.07 24.28
CA GLN A 237 -22.25 -6.50 24.56
C GLN A 237 -21.23 -7.20 23.67
N ILE A 238 -20.31 -7.95 24.28
CA ILE A 238 -19.34 -8.76 23.55
C ILE A 238 -20.08 -9.98 23.01
N THR A 239 -20.19 -10.05 21.69
CA THR A 239 -20.79 -11.17 20.95
C THR A 239 -19.74 -12.24 20.66
N LYS A 240 -18.47 -11.87 20.47
CA LYS A 240 -17.38 -12.81 20.21
C LYS A 240 -16.03 -12.28 20.68
N ALA A 241 -15.18 -13.16 21.19
CA ALA A 241 -13.81 -12.85 21.57
C ALA A 241 -12.82 -13.69 20.75
N THR A 242 -11.81 -13.04 20.19
CA THR A 242 -10.73 -13.72 19.45
C THR A 242 -9.37 -13.25 19.97
N GLU A 243 -8.56 -14.18 20.46
CA GLU A 243 -7.18 -13.92 20.89
C GLU A 243 -6.24 -14.09 19.69
N TYR A 244 -5.33 -13.13 19.55
CA TYR A 244 -4.35 -13.06 18.49
C TYR A 244 -2.95 -13.00 19.07
N VAL A 245 -1.99 -13.53 18.30
CA VAL A 245 -0.56 -13.41 18.55
C VAL A 245 0.14 -12.84 17.33
N GLU A 246 1.03 -11.88 17.53
CA GLU A 246 1.77 -11.21 16.45
C GLU A 246 3.24 -11.01 16.83
N ARG A 247 4.07 -10.66 15.85
CA ARG A 247 5.44 -10.21 16.08
C ARG A 247 5.53 -8.70 15.84
N VAL A 248 5.86 -7.94 16.86
CA VAL A 248 6.05 -6.47 16.80
C VAL A 248 7.48 -6.16 17.24
N ALA A 249 8.27 -5.54 16.37
CA ALA A 249 9.67 -5.18 16.63
C ALA A 249 10.52 -6.36 17.19
N GLY A 250 10.29 -7.57 16.67
CA GLY A 250 11.00 -8.79 17.11
C GLY A 250 10.46 -9.44 18.38
N ALA A 251 9.59 -8.77 19.14
CA ALA A 251 8.91 -9.33 20.30
C ALA A 251 7.57 -9.98 19.93
N VAL A 252 7.12 -10.94 20.73
CA VAL A 252 5.80 -11.57 20.56
C VAL A 252 4.76 -10.79 21.35
N GLY A 253 3.81 -10.17 20.64
CA GLY A 253 2.67 -9.45 21.20
C GLY A 253 1.42 -10.32 21.23
N TYR A 254 0.57 -10.09 22.23
CA TYR A 254 -0.75 -10.72 22.33
C TYR A 254 -1.80 -9.64 22.52
N PHE A 255 -2.92 -9.78 21.81
CA PHE A 255 -4.06 -8.89 21.92
C PHE A 255 -5.36 -9.68 21.75
N VAL A 256 -6.46 -9.10 22.20
CA VAL A 256 -7.79 -9.70 22.04
C VAL A 256 -8.65 -8.73 21.26
N VAL A 257 -9.34 -9.24 20.26
CA VAL A 257 -10.37 -8.52 19.55
C VAL A 257 -11.73 -8.97 20.07
N PHE A 258 -12.52 -8.01 20.50
CA PHE A 258 -13.92 -8.22 20.83
C PHE A 258 -14.76 -7.74 19.66
N GLU A 259 -15.62 -8.62 19.15
CA GLU A 259 -16.74 -8.25 18.31
C GLU A 259 -17.90 -7.97 19.27
N THR A 260 -18.55 -6.83 19.09
CA THR A 260 -19.71 -6.38 19.88
C THR A 260 -20.92 -6.17 18.97
N ASP A 261 -22.06 -5.87 19.57
CA ASP A 261 -23.27 -5.42 18.86
C ASP A 261 -23.10 -4.07 18.15
N GLU A 262 -22.05 -3.32 18.47
CA GLU A 262 -21.79 -1.98 17.92
C GLU A 262 -20.55 -1.89 17.03
N GLY A 263 -19.67 -2.89 17.04
CA GLY A 263 -18.43 -2.86 16.26
C GLY A 263 -17.38 -3.86 16.71
N ARG A 264 -16.11 -3.58 16.39
CA ARG A 264 -14.97 -4.39 16.84
C ARG A 264 -14.01 -3.50 17.61
N ILE A 265 -13.33 -4.05 18.61
CA ILE A 265 -12.29 -3.32 19.33
C ILE A 265 -11.18 -4.28 19.75
N ALA A 266 -9.92 -3.89 19.52
CA ALA A 266 -8.79 -4.58 20.11
C ALA A 266 -8.46 -4.01 21.48
N THR A 267 -8.03 -4.90 22.37
CA THR A 267 -7.36 -4.53 23.61
C THR A 267 -6.04 -5.26 23.76
N GLN A 268 -5.04 -4.55 24.26
CA GLN A 268 -3.73 -5.09 24.55
C GLN A 268 -3.08 -4.41 25.74
N ARG A 269 -2.10 -5.08 26.35
CA ARG A 269 -1.23 -4.49 27.37
C ARG A 269 0.10 -4.10 26.73
N THR A 270 0.42 -2.81 26.77
CA THR A 270 1.71 -2.22 26.40
C THR A 270 2.53 -1.91 27.66
N SER A 271 3.75 -1.39 27.50
CA SER A 271 4.56 -0.87 28.60
C SER A 271 3.91 0.33 29.31
N GLU A 272 3.05 1.08 28.62
CA GLU A 272 2.40 2.27 29.15
C GLU A 272 1.06 1.97 29.82
N GLY A 273 0.40 0.87 29.47
CA GLY A 273 -0.98 0.67 29.90
C GLY A 273 -1.73 -0.41 29.16
N VAL A 274 -3.00 -0.58 29.52
CA VAL A 274 -3.95 -1.25 28.64
C VAL A 274 -4.40 -0.25 27.60
N VAL A 275 -4.19 -0.56 26.33
CA VAL A 275 -4.59 0.27 25.18
C VAL A 275 -5.77 -0.39 24.50
N TRP A 276 -6.79 0.42 24.22
CA TRP A 276 -7.95 0.06 23.43
C TRP A 276 -7.81 0.72 22.07
N GLN A 277 -7.84 -0.07 21.01
CA GLN A 277 -7.57 0.38 19.66
C GLN A 277 -8.61 -0.18 18.69
N ASP A 278 -9.23 0.70 17.93
CA ASP A 278 -10.11 0.36 16.81
C ASP A 278 -9.39 0.58 15.47
N GLU A 279 -8.49 1.57 15.44
CA GLU A 279 -7.71 1.91 14.24
C GLU A 279 -6.80 0.76 13.80
N ASP A 280 -6.79 0.49 12.49
CA ASP A 280 -5.98 -0.54 11.83
C ASP A 280 -6.18 -1.98 12.33
N LEU A 281 -7.30 -2.23 12.99
CA LEU A 281 -7.61 -3.55 13.58
C LEU A 281 -7.53 -4.67 12.56
N ASP A 282 -8.09 -4.51 11.36
CA ASP A 282 -8.10 -5.60 10.38
C ASP A 282 -6.71 -5.88 9.80
N ALA A 283 -5.89 -4.85 9.60
CA ALA A 283 -4.51 -5.02 9.11
C ALA A 283 -3.68 -5.76 10.17
N ARG A 284 -3.86 -5.38 11.43
CA ARG A 284 -3.24 -6.07 12.55
C ARG A 284 -3.71 -7.52 12.67
N CYS A 285 -5.00 -7.79 12.48
CA CYS A 285 -5.55 -9.15 12.47
C CYS A 285 -5.01 -10.00 11.33
N LEU A 286 -4.79 -9.44 10.14
CA LEU A 286 -4.21 -10.15 8.98
C LEU A 286 -2.80 -10.68 9.26
N LEU A 287 -2.01 -9.91 10.00
CA LEU A 287 -0.62 -10.23 10.31
C LEU A 287 -0.48 -11.12 11.55
N ALA A 288 -1.53 -11.14 12.35
CA ALA A 288 -1.56 -11.90 13.58
C ALA A 288 -2.13 -13.30 13.32
N LYS A 289 -1.62 -14.26 14.08
CA LYS A 289 -2.17 -15.61 14.11
C LYS A 289 -3.27 -15.67 15.16
N VAL A 290 -4.44 -16.18 14.78
CA VAL A 290 -5.50 -16.52 15.74
C VAL A 290 -5.03 -17.68 16.62
N THR A 291 -5.03 -17.51 17.94
CA THR A 291 -4.73 -18.58 18.90
C THR A 291 -6.01 -19.29 19.37
N ARG A 292 -7.12 -18.56 19.48
CA ARG A 292 -8.45 -19.07 19.84
C ARG A 292 -9.55 -18.04 19.54
N SER A 293 -10.77 -18.52 19.32
CA SER A 293 -11.96 -17.70 19.08
C SER A 293 -13.19 -18.37 19.68
N VAL A 294 -14.13 -17.59 20.23
CA VAL A 294 -15.38 -18.12 20.80
C VAL A 294 -16.47 -17.06 20.86
N GLU A 295 -17.71 -17.49 20.67
CA GLU A 295 -18.91 -16.68 20.90
C GLU A 295 -19.10 -16.42 22.40
N CYS A 296 -19.48 -15.19 22.73
CA CYS A 296 -19.67 -14.68 24.07
C CYS A 296 -21.14 -14.31 24.29
N GLN A 297 -21.59 -14.39 25.54
CA GLN A 297 -22.93 -13.94 25.94
C GLN A 297 -22.86 -13.27 27.31
N GLY A 298 -23.53 -12.12 27.45
CA GLY A 298 -23.72 -11.45 28.74
C GLY A 298 -22.47 -10.83 29.37
N THR A 299 -21.40 -10.60 28.61
CA THR A 299 -20.23 -9.84 29.07
C THR A 299 -20.11 -8.54 28.30
N THR A 300 -19.78 -7.46 29.00
CA THR A 300 -19.65 -6.12 28.43
C THR A 300 -18.19 -5.69 28.32
N LEU A 301 -17.90 -4.65 27.54
CA LEU A 301 -16.57 -4.06 27.51
C LEU A 301 -16.14 -3.49 28.87
N ASP A 302 -17.08 -3.02 29.70
CA ASP A 302 -16.79 -2.51 31.05
C ASP A 302 -16.28 -3.63 31.97
N ASP A 303 -16.83 -4.84 31.86
CA ASP A 303 -16.33 -6.02 32.58
C ASP A 303 -14.87 -6.33 32.29
N ILE A 304 -14.41 -6.00 31.06
CA ILE A 304 -13.04 -6.17 30.60
C ILE A 304 -12.17 -5.00 31.05
N ALA A 305 -12.68 -3.76 30.99
CA ALA A 305 -11.98 -2.57 31.44
C ALA A 305 -11.63 -2.60 32.93
N GLN A 306 -12.42 -3.31 33.74
CA GLN A 306 -12.17 -3.54 35.16
C GLN A 306 -11.08 -4.59 35.45
N LEU A 307 -10.52 -5.26 34.43
CA LEU A 307 -9.44 -6.21 34.63
C LEU A 307 -8.16 -5.49 35.04
N GLN A 308 -7.54 -5.98 36.12
CA GLN A 308 -6.18 -5.57 36.44
C GLN A 308 -5.24 -6.03 35.34
N ALA A 309 -4.36 -5.12 34.92
CA ALA A 309 -3.32 -5.45 33.97
C ALA A 309 -2.40 -6.51 34.58
N GLY A 310 -2.23 -7.64 33.89
CA GLY A 310 -1.17 -8.59 34.22
C GLY A 310 0.21 -8.01 33.91
N ASP A 311 1.26 -8.70 34.37
CA ASP A 311 2.65 -8.29 34.16
C ASP A 311 3.09 -8.39 32.69
N SER A 312 2.39 -9.17 31.86
CA SER A 312 2.71 -9.38 30.44
C SER A 312 1.50 -9.20 29.51
N SER A 313 1.77 -8.91 28.24
CA SER A 313 0.74 -8.85 27.18
C SER A 313 -0.01 -10.18 27.03
N ARG A 314 0.71 -11.30 27.15
CA ARG A 314 0.14 -12.66 27.11
C ARG A 314 -0.83 -12.90 28.25
N ASP A 315 -0.44 -12.58 29.48
CA ASP A 315 -1.29 -12.81 30.65
C ASP A 315 -2.53 -11.92 30.60
N TYR A 316 -2.35 -10.66 30.19
CA TYR A 316 -3.47 -9.75 29.97
C TYR A 316 -4.44 -10.28 28.91
N ALA A 317 -3.96 -10.60 27.70
CA ALA A 317 -4.81 -11.08 26.62
C ALA A 317 -5.56 -12.37 27.01
N ARG A 318 -4.86 -13.30 27.66
CA ARG A 318 -5.47 -14.52 28.18
C ARG A 318 -6.57 -14.21 29.21
N ASN A 319 -6.32 -13.31 30.17
CA ASN A 319 -7.29 -12.95 31.18
C ASN A 319 -8.50 -12.21 30.60
N ALA A 320 -8.27 -11.32 29.63
CA ALA A 320 -9.32 -10.61 28.91
C ALA A 320 -10.21 -11.58 28.13
N TYR A 321 -9.61 -12.51 27.39
CA TYR A 321 -10.34 -13.58 26.71
C TYR A 321 -11.16 -14.40 27.71
N MET A 322 -10.53 -14.96 28.75
CA MET A 322 -11.22 -15.79 29.76
C MET A 322 -12.34 -15.05 30.51
N ARG A 323 -12.25 -13.73 30.64
CA ARG A 323 -13.30 -12.90 31.23
C ARG A 323 -14.51 -12.80 30.30
N ALA A 324 -14.28 -12.59 29.01
CA ALA A 324 -15.31 -12.50 27.98
C ALA A 324 -16.07 -13.83 27.79
N THR A 325 -15.40 -14.97 27.95
CA THR A 325 -16.04 -16.29 27.76
C THR A 325 -16.91 -16.75 28.92
N GLN A 326 -16.95 -16.01 30.03
CA GLN A 326 -17.60 -16.41 31.29
C GLN A 326 -17.20 -17.80 31.81
N GLU A 327 -16.10 -18.39 31.34
CA GLU A 327 -15.58 -19.66 31.84
C GLU A 327 -15.11 -19.60 33.30
N ARG A 328 -15.23 -18.43 33.96
CA ARG A 328 -14.96 -18.22 35.39
C ARG A 328 -15.62 -19.25 36.29
N GLY A 329 -16.80 -19.78 35.96
CA GLY A 329 -17.43 -20.86 36.75
C GLY A 329 -16.58 -22.12 36.82
N LYS A 330 -15.99 -22.53 35.70
CA LYS A 330 -15.08 -23.68 35.60
C LYS A 330 -13.65 -23.33 36.02
N TRP A 331 -13.20 -22.10 35.74
CA TRP A 331 -11.84 -21.67 36.05
C TRP A 331 -11.61 -21.41 37.53
N ARG A 332 -12.59 -20.84 38.27
CA ARG A 332 -12.48 -20.72 39.73
C ARG A 332 -12.38 -22.09 40.40
N GLN A 333 -13.13 -23.09 39.91
CA GLN A 333 -13.02 -24.48 40.35
C GLN A 333 -11.65 -25.09 40.00
N TRP A 334 -11.11 -24.81 38.81
CA TRP A 334 -9.77 -25.26 38.43
C TRP A 334 -8.66 -24.60 39.27
N ALA A 335 -8.68 -23.28 39.41
CA ALA A 335 -7.68 -22.51 40.16
C ALA A 335 -7.70 -22.86 41.65
N THR A 336 -8.86 -23.05 42.28
CA THR A 336 -8.92 -23.56 43.67
C THR A 336 -8.41 -24.99 43.78
N LYS A 337 -8.70 -25.86 42.81
CA LYS A 337 -8.21 -27.25 42.76
C LYS A 337 -6.70 -27.37 42.54
N HIS A 338 -6.06 -26.37 41.94
CA HIS A 338 -4.62 -26.34 41.68
C HIS A 338 -3.81 -25.45 42.64
N ALA A 339 -4.42 -24.42 43.23
CA ALA A 339 -3.80 -23.63 44.30
C ALA A 339 -3.56 -24.49 45.56
N SER A 340 -4.43 -25.47 45.84
CA SER A 340 -4.25 -26.43 46.94
C SER A 340 -3.13 -27.46 46.71
N LYS A 341 -2.56 -27.53 45.51
CA LYS A 341 -1.46 -28.47 45.17
C LYS A 341 -0.08 -27.83 45.13
N LYS A 342 0.03 -26.51 45.22
CA LYS A 342 1.34 -25.86 45.42
C LYS A 342 1.74 -26.04 46.88
N LYS A 343 2.50 -27.10 47.17
CA LYS A 343 3.25 -27.18 48.43
C LYS A 343 4.10 -25.90 48.56
N PRO A 344 4.10 -25.23 49.72
CA PRO A 344 5.04 -24.15 49.95
C PRO A 344 6.45 -24.70 49.73
N LEU A 345 7.20 -24.07 48.83
CA LEU A 345 8.65 -24.27 48.77
C LEU A 345 9.19 -23.74 50.10
N GLU A 346 9.55 -24.67 50.98
CA GLU A 346 10.35 -24.38 52.16
C GLU A 346 11.68 -23.80 51.66
N VAL A 347 11.82 -22.48 51.79
CA VAL A 347 13.08 -21.79 51.56
C VAL A 347 13.98 -22.19 52.71
N ALA A 348 14.82 -23.20 52.48
CA ALA A 348 15.92 -23.53 53.37
C ALA A 348 16.83 -22.29 53.46
N ARG A 349 16.84 -21.65 54.64
CA ARG A 349 17.82 -20.62 54.98
C ARG A 349 19.20 -21.29 55.05
N LEU A 350 20.12 -20.81 54.20
CA LEU A 350 21.57 -20.93 54.38
C LEU A 350 22.12 -19.52 54.58
#